data_AF-A0A183NI12-F1
#
_entry.id   AF-A0A183NI12-F1
#
_cell.length_a   1.000
_cell.length_b   1.000
_cell.length_c   1.000
_cell.angle_alpha   90.00
_cell.angle_beta   90.00
_cell.angle_gamma   90.00
#
_symmetry.space_group_name_H-M   'P 1'
#
loop_
_entity.id
_entity.type
_entity.pdbx_description
1 polymer ?
#
loop_
_entity_poly.entity_id
_entity_poly.type
_entity_poly.pdbx_seq_one_letter_code
_entity_poly.pdbx_strand_id
1 'polypeptide(L)'
;MKLKLKKHWATEQTGLQRFNTAFIRHTGKLKEFKITLDNRFQALQDLLSEEETTMEDNWKGMKEALASTCQGVLGCNKHHHNQWISVGTLDKIEEKKNKKTAINNSRTRAEEVEARVEYTEANKQVKRSNKADKQEYVEELVTTAEQSAREGNMKQLYDTTK
;
A
#
# COMPACT_ATOMS: atom_id res chain seq x y z
N MET A 1 -4.03 -32.98 -25.65
CA MET A 1 -2.91 -32.15 -25.13
C MET A 1 -3.50 -31.02 -24.27
N LYS A 2 -3.03 -30.84 -23.02
CA LYS A 2 -3.43 -29.70 -22.16
C LYS A 2 -2.41 -28.58 -22.30
N LEU A 3 -2.72 -27.56 -23.09
CA LEU A 3 -1.91 -26.35 -23.21
C LEU A 3 -2.11 -25.49 -21.95
N LYS A 4 -1.04 -25.25 -21.21
CA LYS A 4 -1.03 -24.32 -20.08
C LYS A 4 -0.59 -22.95 -20.59
N LEU A 5 -1.52 -21.99 -20.63
CA LEU A 5 -1.23 -20.59 -20.94
C LEU A 5 -0.35 -19.99 -19.84
N LYS A 6 0.77 -19.40 -20.23
CA LYS A 6 1.65 -18.62 -19.36
C LYS A 6 1.06 -17.21 -19.22
N LYS A 7 0.68 -16.81 -18.00
CA LYS A 7 0.26 -15.43 -17.74
C LYS A 7 1.49 -14.53 -17.73
N HIS A 8 1.62 -13.69 -18.75
CA HIS A 8 2.50 -12.53 -18.70
C HIS A 8 1.75 -11.44 -17.93
N TRP A 9 2.02 -11.32 -16.64
CA TRP A 9 1.63 -10.15 -15.89
C TRP A 9 2.71 -9.10 -16.16
N ALA A 10 2.36 -8.02 -16.86
CA ALA A 10 3.18 -6.82 -16.84
C ALA A 10 3.02 -6.21 -15.46
N THR A 11 4.09 -6.24 -14.67
CA THR A 11 4.13 -5.65 -13.34
C THR A 11 4.18 -4.14 -13.46
N GLU A 12 3.06 -3.51 -13.81
CA GLU A 12 2.88 -2.13 -13.39
C GLU A 12 2.70 -2.18 -11.87
N GLN A 13 3.81 -1.92 -11.17
CA GLN A 13 3.85 -1.74 -9.72
C GLN A 13 3.21 -0.40 -9.34
N THR A 14 2.03 -0.12 -9.88
CA THR A 14 1.18 0.95 -9.39
C THR A 14 0.59 0.44 -8.10
N GLY A 15 1.20 0.80 -6.96
CA GLY A 15 0.67 0.45 -5.64
C GLY A 15 -0.81 0.80 -5.60
N LEU A 16 -1.67 -0.21 -5.43
CA LEU A 16 -3.12 -0.02 -5.35
C LEU A 16 -3.41 0.99 -4.23
N GLN A 17 -3.67 2.23 -4.63
CA GLN A 17 -3.93 3.31 -3.70
C GLN A 17 -5.30 3.05 -3.06
N ARG A 18 -5.29 2.68 -1.79
CA ARG A 18 -6.53 2.48 -1.04
C ARG A 18 -7.05 3.84 -0.62
N PHE A 19 -8.32 4.12 -0.91
CA PHE A 19 -9.01 5.32 -0.44
C PHE A 19 -9.78 5.03 0.85
N ASN A 20 -10.05 6.06 1.65
CA ASN A 20 -10.82 5.89 2.87
C ASN A 20 -12.33 5.74 2.57
N THR A 21 -12.80 4.50 2.52
CA THR A 21 -14.21 4.18 2.22
C THR A 21 -15.17 4.56 3.36
N ALA A 22 -14.69 4.88 4.56
CA ALA A 22 -15.55 5.33 5.65
C ALA A 22 -16.29 6.63 5.29
N PHE A 23 -15.66 7.51 4.49
CA PHE A 23 -16.29 8.77 4.08
C PHE A 23 -17.52 8.60 3.19
N ILE A 24 -17.64 7.48 2.48
CA ILE A 24 -18.82 7.14 1.66
C ILE A 24 -20.05 6.93 2.55
N ARG A 25 -19.88 6.56 3.83
CA ARG A 25 -20.98 6.39 4.79
C ARG A 25 -21.57 7.72 5.25
N HIS A 26 -20.87 8.84 5.07
CA HIS A 26 -21.38 10.16 5.41
C HIS A 26 -22.13 10.75 4.22
N THR A 27 -23.43 11.00 4.37
CA THR A 27 -24.32 11.48 3.31
C THR A 27 -23.80 12.74 2.61
N GLY A 28 -23.23 13.69 3.37
CA GLY A 28 -22.65 14.92 2.82
C GLY A 28 -21.45 14.65 1.90
N LYS A 29 -20.50 13.83 2.35
CA LYS A 29 -19.31 13.42 1.59
C LYS A 29 -19.66 12.58 0.38
N LEU A 30 -20.65 11.71 0.48
CA LEU A 30 -21.16 10.93 -0.66
C LEU A 30 -21.76 11.84 -1.74
N LYS A 31 -22.52 12.86 -1.34
CA LYS A 31 -23.11 13.84 -2.29
C LYS A 31 -22.02 14.66 -2.97
N GLU A 32 -21.04 15.14 -2.20
CA GLU A 32 -19.85 15.84 -2.70
C GLU A 32 -19.07 14.98 -3.70
N PHE A 33 -18.87 13.69 -3.39
CA PHE A 33 -18.21 12.74 -4.28
C PHE A 33 -18.93 12.61 -5.62
N LYS A 34 -20.26 12.41 -5.59
CA LYS A 34 -21.08 12.27 -6.81
C LYS A 34 -20.99 13.52 -7.69
N ILE A 35 -21.23 14.70 -7.11
CA ILE A 35 -21.17 15.97 -7.86
C ILE A 35 -19.79 16.18 -8.47
N THR A 36 -18.73 15.94 -7.70
CA THR A 36 -17.35 16.13 -8.19
C THR A 36 -17.01 15.15 -9.31
N LEU A 37 -17.50 13.91 -9.20
CA LEU A 37 -17.32 12.87 -10.22
C LEU A 37 -18.05 13.24 -11.51
N ASP A 38 -19.33 13.59 -11.39
CA ASP A 38 -20.19 13.95 -12.53
C ASP A 38 -19.62 15.14 -13.30
N ASN A 39 -19.19 16.19 -12.59
CA ASN A 39 -18.55 17.36 -13.20
C ASN A 39 -17.28 17.01 -13.97
N ARG A 40 -16.47 16.07 -13.46
CA ARG A 40 -15.22 15.64 -14.11
C ARG A 40 -15.47 14.75 -15.31
N PHE A 41 -16.47 13.87 -15.25
CA PHE A 41 -16.86 13.07 -16.41
C PHE A 41 -17.46 13.93 -17.51
N GLN A 42 -18.22 14.98 -17.16
CA GLN A 42 -18.71 15.93 -18.14
C GLN A 42 -17.55 16.64 -18.85
N ALA A 43 -16.61 17.21 -18.10
CA ALA A 43 -15.42 17.85 -18.68
C ALA A 43 -14.59 16.87 -19.53
N LEU A 44 -14.49 15.61 -19.12
CA LEU A 44 -13.81 14.57 -19.89
C LEU A 44 -14.57 14.25 -21.18
N GLN A 45 -15.90 14.15 -21.15
CA GLN A 45 -16.72 13.91 -22.33
C GLN A 45 -16.62 15.06 -23.34
N ASP A 46 -16.60 16.31 -22.85
CA ASP A 46 -16.43 17.50 -23.69
C ASP A 46 -15.06 17.45 -24.39
N LEU A 47 -13.98 17.13 -23.66
CA LEU A 47 -12.64 16.96 -24.21
C LEU A 47 -12.56 15.83 -25.25
N LEU A 48 -13.17 14.68 -24.96
CA LEU A 48 -13.24 13.55 -25.89
C LEU A 48 -14.03 13.84 -27.17
N SER A 49 -14.93 14.83 -27.12
CA SER A 49 -15.71 15.25 -28.29
C SER A 49 -14.96 16.23 -29.18
N GLU A 50 -13.91 16.88 -28.65
CA GLU A 50 -13.07 17.86 -29.36
C GLU A 50 -11.78 17.24 -29.94
N GLU A 51 -11.25 16.16 -29.34
CA GLU A 51 -9.96 15.56 -29.69
C GLU A 51 -10.11 14.12 -30.20
N GLU A 52 -9.48 13.79 -31.35
CA GLU A 52 -9.49 12.44 -31.94
C GLU A 52 -8.58 11.51 -31.14
N THR A 53 -9.09 11.07 -29.99
CA THR A 53 -8.39 10.30 -28.96
C THR A 53 -8.55 8.80 -29.18
N THR A 54 -7.51 8.02 -28.85
CA THR A 54 -7.59 6.57 -28.97
C THR A 54 -8.42 5.96 -27.83
N MET A 55 -8.99 4.77 -28.04
CA MET A 55 -9.75 4.08 -27.00
C MET A 55 -8.92 3.81 -25.72
N GLU A 56 -7.60 3.65 -25.87
CA GLU A 56 -6.67 3.47 -24.75
C GLU A 56 -6.50 4.77 -23.93
N ASP A 57 -6.40 5.91 -24.62
CA ASP A 57 -6.33 7.23 -23.99
C ASP A 57 -7.63 7.55 -23.24
N ASN A 58 -8.77 7.18 -23.82
CA ASN A 58 -10.09 7.37 -23.19
C ASN A 58 -10.21 6.56 -21.91
N TRP A 59 -9.81 5.29 -21.97
CA TRP A 59 -9.77 4.42 -20.80
C TRP A 59 -8.81 4.95 -19.71
N LYS A 60 -7.67 5.51 -20.11
CA LYS A 60 -6.72 6.15 -19.20
C LYS A 60 -7.34 7.38 -18.52
N GLY A 61 -7.95 8.28 -19.28
CA GLY A 61 -8.61 9.48 -18.76
C GLY A 61 -9.73 9.16 -17.76
N MET A 62 -10.56 8.13 -18.05
CA MET A 62 -11.60 7.69 -17.11
C MET A 62 -11.02 7.19 -15.77
N LYS A 63 -9.93 6.40 -15.83
CA LYS A 63 -9.24 5.92 -14.62
C LYS A 63 -8.68 7.09 -13.82
N GLU A 64 -8.09 8.08 -14.48
CA GLU A 64 -7.51 9.28 -13.84
C GLU A 64 -8.58 10.17 -13.21
N ALA A 65 -9.70 10.41 -13.91
CA ALA A 65 -10.83 11.19 -13.39
C ALA A 65 -11.42 10.53 -12.12
N LEU A 66 -11.59 9.21 -12.13
CA LEU A 66 -12.05 8.46 -10.96
C LEU A 66 -11.03 8.52 -9.82
N ALA A 67 -9.75 8.24 -10.09
CA ALA A 67 -8.69 8.23 -9.09
C ALA A 67 -8.52 9.60 -8.43
N SER A 68 -8.50 10.66 -9.22
CA SER A 68 -8.41 12.03 -8.74
C SER A 68 -9.61 12.40 -7.86
N THR A 69 -10.82 11.88 -8.15
CA THR A 69 -12.03 12.23 -7.39
C THR A 69 -12.04 11.51 -6.06
N CYS A 70 -11.68 10.23 -6.07
CA CYS A 70 -11.43 9.47 -4.86
C CYS A 70 -10.36 10.14 -3.99
N GLN A 71 -9.26 10.62 -4.57
CA GLN A 71 -8.20 11.28 -3.83
C GLN A 71 -8.63 12.62 -3.22
N GLY A 72 -9.38 13.45 -3.97
CA GLY A 72 -9.83 14.77 -3.49
C GLY A 72 -10.90 14.69 -2.40
N VAL A 73 -11.87 13.77 -2.53
CA VAL A 73 -13.04 13.72 -1.64
C VAL A 73 -12.88 12.70 -0.51
N LEU A 74 -12.37 11.51 -0.82
CA LEU A 74 -12.20 10.43 0.15
C LEU A 74 -10.82 10.46 0.80
N GLY A 75 -9.82 11.06 0.14
CA GLY A 75 -8.44 10.99 0.57
C GLY A 75 -7.85 9.59 0.46
N CYS A 76 -6.53 9.53 0.36
CA CYS A 76 -5.81 8.27 0.48
C CYS A 76 -5.96 7.77 1.91
N ASN A 77 -6.22 6.47 2.06
CA ASN A 77 -6.11 5.84 3.35
C ASN A 77 -4.67 6.04 3.81
N LYS A 78 -4.49 6.74 4.93
CA LYS A 78 -3.19 6.84 5.55
C LYS A 78 -2.88 5.43 6.03
N HIS A 79 -1.98 4.76 5.30
CA HIS A 79 -1.23 3.69 5.90
C HIS A 79 -0.51 4.35 7.07
N HIS A 80 -1.08 4.22 8.27
CA HIS A 80 -0.31 4.30 9.48
C HIS A 80 0.73 3.21 9.31
N HIS A 81 1.86 3.58 8.74
CA HIS A 81 3.05 2.80 8.91
C HIS A 81 3.15 2.68 10.43
N ASN A 82 3.04 1.45 10.90
CA ASN A 82 3.36 1.11 12.27
C ASN A 82 4.74 1.72 12.54
N GLN A 83 4.82 2.85 13.24
CA GLN A 83 6.04 3.68 13.34
C GLN A 83 7.27 2.87 13.75
N TRP A 84 7.03 1.72 14.40
CA TRP A 84 8.04 0.77 14.79
C TRP A 84 8.74 -0.01 13.66
N ILE A 85 8.19 -0.17 12.45
CA ILE A 85 8.88 -0.97 11.41
C ILE A 85 10.09 -0.21 10.87
N SER A 86 11.28 -0.79 10.96
CA SER A 86 12.51 -0.17 10.50
C SER A 86 12.63 -0.21 8.97
N VAL A 87 13.42 0.71 8.41
CA VAL A 87 13.79 0.70 6.98
C VAL A 87 14.44 -0.63 6.61
N GLY A 88 15.32 -1.15 7.47
CA GLY A 88 15.97 -2.46 7.24
C GLY A 88 14.99 -3.64 7.21
N THR A 89 13.85 -3.57 7.91
CA THR A 89 12.78 -4.57 7.77
C THR A 89 12.02 -4.41 6.46
N LEU A 90 11.81 -3.18 5.98
CA LEU A 90 11.19 -2.93 4.68
C LEU A 90 12.03 -3.52 3.53
N ASP A 91 13.35 -3.35 3.57
CA ASP A 91 14.27 -3.93 2.58
C ASP A 91 14.16 -5.47 2.54
N LYS A 92 14.14 -6.11 3.72
CA LYS A 92 13.96 -7.57 3.84
C LYS A 92 12.61 -8.05 3.30
N ILE A 93 11.56 -7.25 3.45
CA ILE A 93 10.23 -7.56 2.89
C ILE A 93 10.31 -7.55 1.36
N GLU A 94 11.03 -6.59 0.77
CA GLU A 94 11.23 -6.51 -0.66
C GLU A 94 12.08 -7.68 -1.19
N GLU A 95 13.18 -8.02 -0.53
CA GLU A 95 13.98 -9.21 -0.85
C GLU A 95 13.14 -10.50 -0.82
N LYS A 96 12.27 -10.65 0.18
CA LYS A 96 11.34 -11.78 0.26
C LYS A 96 10.38 -11.81 -0.93
N LYS A 97 9.90 -10.66 -1.41
CA LYS A 97 9.05 -10.59 -2.62
C LYS A 97 9.84 -11.02 -3.85
N ASN A 98 11.09 -10.57 -4.00
CA ASN A 98 11.95 -10.98 -5.12
C ASN A 98 12.16 -12.50 -5.16
N LYS A 99 12.43 -13.11 -4.00
CA LYS A 99 12.53 -14.58 -3.87
C LYS A 99 11.21 -15.29 -4.21
N LYS A 100 10.06 -14.68 -3.89
CA LYS A 100 8.75 -15.20 -4.30
C LYS A 100 8.56 -15.16 -5.81
N THR A 101 9.05 -14.11 -6.47
CA THR A 101 9.05 -13.98 -7.93
C THR A 101 9.93 -15.04 -8.58
N ALA A 102 11.09 -15.36 -8.00
CA ALA A 102 11.94 -16.45 -8.48
C ALA A 102 11.21 -17.81 -8.48
N ILE A 103 10.43 -18.12 -7.43
CA ILE A 103 9.59 -19.33 -7.39
C ILE A 103 8.55 -19.33 -8.52
N ASN A 104 7.86 -18.21 -8.75
CA ASN A 104 6.82 -18.14 -9.78
C ASN A 104 7.39 -18.29 -11.21
N ASN A 105 8.66 -17.92 -11.39
CA ASN A 105 9.35 -17.94 -12.68
C ASN A 105 10.16 -19.22 -12.92
N SER A 106 10.26 -20.13 -11.93
CA SER A 106 11.02 -21.38 -12.04
C SER A 106 10.57 -22.21 -13.24
N ARG A 107 11.52 -22.68 -14.04
CA ARG A 107 11.26 -23.49 -15.24
C ARG A 107 11.38 -24.98 -14.96
N THR A 108 12.24 -25.35 -14.02
CA THR A 108 12.47 -26.74 -13.62
C THR A 108 12.09 -26.98 -12.17
N ARG A 109 11.82 -28.24 -11.81
CA ARG A 109 11.46 -28.61 -10.43
C ARG A 109 12.62 -28.39 -9.45
N ALA A 110 13.86 -28.49 -9.92
CA ALA A 110 15.04 -28.22 -9.10
C ALA A 110 15.12 -26.73 -8.72
N GLU A 111 15.00 -25.83 -9.71
CA GLU A 111 14.93 -24.37 -9.48
C GLU A 111 13.80 -23.98 -8.52
N GLU A 112 12.62 -24.61 -8.65
CA GLU A 112 11.49 -24.34 -7.77
C GLU A 112 11.80 -24.72 -6.30
N VAL A 113 12.47 -25.87 -6.10
CA VAL A 113 12.84 -26.34 -4.75
C VAL A 113 13.86 -25.40 -4.12
N GLU A 114 14.89 -24.99 -4.87
CA GLU A 114 15.92 -24.07 -4.39
C GLU A 114 15.33 -22.69 -4.05
N ALA A 115 14.55 -22.10 -4.96
CA ALA A 115 13.89 -20.82 -4.72
C ALA A 115 12.91 -20.87 -3.52
N ARG A 116 12.28 -22.02 -3.26
CA ARG A 116 11.42 -22.23 -2.08
C ARG A 116 12.23 -22.25 -0.78
N VAL A 117 13.44 -22.79 -0.79
CA VAL A 117 14.33 -22.76 0.38
C VAL A 117 14.72 -21.31 0.69
N GLU A 118 15.20 -20.56 -0.29
CA GLU A 118 15.58 -19.15 -0.12
C GLU A 118 14.42 -18.27 0.38
N TYR A 119 13.23 -18.44 -0.21
CA TYR A 119 12.03 -17.72 0.23
C TYR A 119 11.68 -18.06 1.68
N THR A 120 11.81 -19.33 2.09
CA THR A 120 11.52 -19.76 3.45
C THR A 120 12.48 -19.11 4.44
N GLU A 121 13.76 -19.01 4.09
CA GLU A 121 14.75 -18.32 4.91
C GLU A 121 14.46 -16.81 5.01
N ALA A 122 14.25 -16.14 3.87
CA ALA A 122 13.92 -14.70 3.86
C ALA A 122 12.64 -14.40 4.66
N ASN A 123 11.63 -15.26 4.56
CA ASN A 123 10.41 -15.13 5.35
C ASN A 123 10.65 -15.29 6.86
N LYS A 124 11.59 -16.16 7.27
CA LYS A 124 12.01 -16.25 8.68
C LYS A 124 12.73 -14.98 9.12
N GLN A 125 13.61 -14.42 8.30
CA GLN A 125 14.34 -13.19 8.60
C GLN A 125 13.39 -11.99 8.77
N VAL A 126 12.41 -11.81 7.87
CA VAL A 126 11.37 -10.78 7.98
C VAL A 126 10.58 -10.92 9.28
N LYS A 127 10.20 -12.15 9.68
CA LYS A 127 9.48 -12.37 10.95
C LYS A 127 10.33 -12.01 12.17
N ARG A 128 11.63 -12.31 12.13
CA ARG A 128 12.56 -11.97 13.21
C ARG A 128 12.78 -10.46 13.31
N SER A 129 13.03 -9.78 12.20
CA SER A 129 13.25 -8.33 12.20
C SER A 129 12.00 -7.57 12.63
N ASN A 130 10.83 -7.98 12.16
CA ASN A 130 9.55 -7.44 12.61
C ASN A 130 9.33 -7.62 14.12
N LYS A 131 9.74 -8.76 14.70
CA LYS A 131 9.68 -8.94 16.16
C LYS A 131 10.65 -8.00 16.89
N ALA A 132 11.87 -7.84 16.38
CA ALA A 132 12.90 -6.99 16.98
C ALA A 132 12.49 -5.51 16.94
N ASP A 133 12.11 -5.00 15.77
CA ASP A 133 11.61 -3.65 15.55
C ASP A 133 10.46 -3.31 16.52
N LYS A 134 9.52 -4.24 16.72
CA LYS A 134 8.41 -4.04 17.65
C LYS A 134 8.88 -3.95 19.11
N GLN A 135 9.86 -4.76 19.48
CA GLN A 135 10.41 -4.77 20.83
C GLN A 135 11.18 -3.48 21.12
N GLU A 136 12.04 -3.06 20.19
CA GLU A 136 12.79 -1.79 20.27
C GLU A 136 11.85 -0.61 20.45
N TYR A 137 10.80 -0.51 19.64
CA TYR A 137 9.80 0.55 19.79
C TYR A 137 9.09 0.54 21.15
N VAL A 138 8.77 -0.63 21.70
CA VAL A 138 8.17 -0.72 23.04
C VAL A 138 9.16 -0.26 24.10
N GLU A 139 10.43 -0.63 23.99
CA GLU A 139 11.50 -0.19 24.90
C GLU A 139 11.72 1.33 24.83
N GLU A 140 11.69 1.93 23.63
CA GLU A 140 11.74 3.39 23.44
C GLU A 140 10.55 4.11 24.08
N LEU A 141 9.33 3.57 23.95
CA LEU A 141 8.15 4.14 24.61
C LEU A 141 8.26 4.08 26.13
N VAL A 142 8.73 2.95 26.68
CA VAL A 142 8.91 2.78 28.12
C VAL A 142 9.95 3.76 28.66
N THR A 143 11.11 3.87 28.01
CA THR A 143 12.16 4.82 28.43
C THR A 143 11.71 6.28 28.34
N THR A 144 10.94 6.63 27.31
CA THR A 144 10.35 7.98 27.16
C THR A 144 9.32 8.28 28.25
N ALA A 145 8.49 7.30 28.61
CA ALA A 145 7.52 7.44 29.69
C ALA A 145 8.21 7.61 31.05
N GLU A 146 9.23 6.80 31.34
CA GLU A 146 10.03 6.94 32.57
C GLU A 146 10.69 8.32 32.69
N GLN A 147 11.26 8.82 31.59
CA GLN A 147 11.89 10.14 31.56
C GLN A 147 10.85 11.26 31.76
N SER A 148 9.71 11.17 31.08
CA SER A 148 8.61 12.14 31.21
C SER A 148 8.08 12.21 32.66
N ALA A 149 7.99 11.07 33.34
CA ALA A 149 7.59 11.00 34.74
C ALA A 149 8.63 11.66 35.67
N ARG A 150 9.93 11.47 35.41
CA ARG A 150 11.02 12.12 36.18
C ARG A 150 11.04 13.63 36.00
N GLU A 151 10.75 14.12 34.79
CA GLU A 151 10.73 15.55 34.44
C GLU A 151 9.41 16.25 34.81
N GLY A 152 8.39 15.49 35.24
CA GLY A 152 7.06 16.03 35.56
C GLY A 152 6.23 16.43 34.33
N ASN A 153 6.58 15.96 33.13
CA ASN A 153 5.85 16.25 31.90
C ASN A 153 4.64 15.31 31.74
N MET A 154 3.56 15.61 32.47
CA MET A 154 2.36 14.76 32.50
C MET A 154 1.64 14.66 31.15
N LYS A 155 1.78 15.64 30.27
CA LYS A 155 1.18 15.61 28.93
C LYS A 155 1.81 14.52 28.06
N GLN A 156 3.15 14.49 27.99
CA GLN A 156 3.86 13.46 27.22
C GLN A 156 3.64 12.06 27.81
N LEU A 157 3.66 11.94 29.14
CA LEU A 157 3.38 10.66 29.80
C LEU A 157 2.02 10.07 29.42
N TYR A 158 0.98 10.91 29.39
CA TYR A 158 -0.37 10.49 28.99
C TYR A 158 -0.44 10.07 27.52
N ASP A 159 0.21 10.84 26.64
CA ASP A 159 0.22 10.55 25.20
C ASP A 159 0.99 9.27 24.86
N THR A 160 2.05 8.93 25.60
CA THR A 160 2.85 7.69 25.41
C THR A 160 2.15 6.43 25.94
N THR A 161 1.23 6.57 26.90
CA THR A 161 0.56 5.43 27.57
C THR A 161 -0.78 5.06 26.91
N LYS A 162 -1.28 5.88 25.98
CA LYS A 162 -2.56 5.74 25.29
C LYS A 162 -2.49 4.76 24.11
#